data_AF-A0A528FSY7-F1
#
_entry.id   AF-A0A528FSY7-F1
#
_cell.length_a   1.000
_cell.length_b   1.000
_cell.length_c   1.000
_cell.angle_alpha   90.00
_cell.angle_beta   90.00
_cell.angle_gamma   90.00
#
_symmetry.space_group_name_H-M   'P 1'
#
loop_
_entity.id
_entity.type
_entity.pdbx_description
1 polymer ?
#
loop_
_entity_poly.entity_id
_entity_poly.type
_entity_poly.pdbx_seq_one_letter_code
_entity_poly.pdbx_strand_id
1 'polypeptide(L)' 'MQPDLNALAVFALVAEERSFRAAADRMGVTRSAVSQTMKRLEETLGIALVQRTTRSVSLTEAG' A
#
# COMPACT_ATOMS: atom_id res chain seq x y z
N MET A 1 -4.11 -19.59 -3.66
CA MET A 1 -3.43 -18.30 -3.91
C MET A 1 -2.86 -17.84 -2.58
N GLN A 2 -1.55 -17.88 -2.38
CA GLN A 2 -0.95 -17.40 -1.13
C GLN A 2 -0.97 -15.87 -1.16
N PRO A 3 -1.47 -15.18 -0.12
CA PRO A 3 -1.38 -13.73 -0.05
C PRO A 3 0.11 -13.35 -0.13
N ASP A 4 0.43 -12.40 -1.00
CA ASP A 4 1.77 -11.88 -1.13
C ASP A 4 2.14 -11.17 0.18
N LEU A 5 2.90 -11.86 1.04
CA LEU A 5 3.31 -11.35 2.35
C LEU A 5 4.05 -10.02 2.23
N ASN A 6 4.77 -9.81 1.12
CA ASN A 6 5.41 -8.54 0.82
C ASN A 6 4.36 -7.43 0.60
N ALA A 7 3.24 -7.76 -0.03
CA ALA A 7 2.17 -6.80 -0.24
C ALA A 7 1.46 -6.40 1.06
N LEU A 8 1.29 -7.34 2.00
CA LEU A 8 0.79 -7.02 3.34
C LEU A 8 1.77 -6.13 4.13
N ALA A 9 3.07 -6.40 4.04
CA ALA A 9 4.09 -5.55 4.67
C ALA A 9 4.10 -4.13 4.07
N VAL A 10 3.99 -4.03 2.74
CA VAL A 10 3.84 -2.76 2.02
C VAL A 10 2.60 -2.01 2.51
N PHE A 11 1.48 -2.70 2.67
CA PHE A 11 0.25 -2.11 3.19
C PHE A 11 0.41 -1.56 4.61
N ALA A 12 0.93 -2.36 5.53
CA ALA A 12 1.17 -1.94 6.92
C ALA A 12 2.07 -0.69 6.99
N LEU A 13 3.15 -0.63 6.20
CA LEU A 13 4.03 0.54 6.17
C LEU A 13 3.36 1.78 5.57
N VAL A 14 2.55 1.62 4.51
CA VAL A 14 1.80 2.75 3.94
C VAL A 14 0.74 3.25 4.93
N ALA A 15 0.13 2.35 5.70
CA ALA A 15 -0.84 2.67 6.76
C ALA A 15 -0.20 3.47 7.90
N GLU A 16 0.98 3.04 8.37
CA GLU A 16 1.76 3.73 9.40
C GLU A 16 2.23 5.11 8.94
N GLU A 17 2.88 5.17 7.78
CA GLU A 17 3.52 6.39 7.28
C GLU A 17 2.53 7.39 6.67
N ARG A 18 1.32 6.95 6.32
CA ARG A 18 0.32 7.71 5.54
C ARG A 18 0.91 8.31 4.26
N SER A 19 1.94 7.66 3.71
CA SER A 19 2.74 8.16 2.59
C SER A 19 3.39 7.02 1.83
N PHE A 20 3.06 6.89 0.54
CA PHE A 20 3.72 5.95 -0.36
C PHE A 20 5.21 6.23 -0.54
N ARG A 21 5.64 7.49 -0.37
CA ARG A 21 7.05 7.85 -0.51
C ARG A 21 7.84 7.37 0.71
N ALA A 22 7.37 7.71 1.92
CA ALA A 22 8.05 7.32 3.14
C ALA A 22 8.08 5.80 3.32
N ALA A 23 6.99 5.09 2.96
CA ALA A 23 6.99 3.63 2.95
C ALA A 23 8.02 3.05 1.95
N ALA A 24 8.14 3.64 0.75
CA ALA A 24 9.13 3.22 -0.23
C ALA A 24 10.56 3.43 0.25
N ASP A 25 10.83 4.59 0.86
CA ASP A 25 12.12 4.94 1.44
C ASP A 25 12.48 3.96 2.58
N ARG A 26 11.53 3.61 3.46
CA ARG A 26 11.73 2.62 4.54
C ARG A 26 11.98 1.20 4.02
N MET A 27 11.36 0.80 2.91
CA MET A 27 11.57 -0.52 2.31
C MET A 27 12.78 -0.58 1.36
N GLY A 28 13.43 0.55 1.06
CA GLY A 28 14.52 0.61 0.10
C GLY A 28 14.09 0.31 -1.34
N VAL A 29 12.84 0.61 -1.70
CA VAL A 29 12.28 0.39 -3.04
C VAL A 29 11.75 1.69 -3.64
N THR A 30 11.35 1.65 -4.91
CA THR A 30 10.77 2.83 -5.56
C THR A 30 9.30 3.02 -5.17
N ARG A 31 8.84 4.28 -5.13
CA ARG A 31 7.42 4.60 -4.91
C ARG A 31 6.48 3.91 -5.91
N SER A 32 6.92 3.74 -7.16
CA SER A 32 6.13 3.03 -8.19
C SER A 32 5.97 1.55 -7.85
N ALA A 33 7.02 0.90 -7.33
CA ALA A 33 6.94 -0.48 -6.86
C ALA A 33 5.93 -0.63 -5.71
N VAL A 34 5.98 0.25 -4.71
CA VAL A 34 5.01 0.27 -3.59
C VAL A 34 3.59 0.45 -4.11
N SER A 35 3.37 1.41 -5.02
CA SER A 35 2.06 1.67 -5.61
C SER A 35 1.51 0.48 -6.41
N GLN A 36 2.36 -0.21 -7.18
CA GLN A 36 1.99 -1.39 -7.94
C GLN A 36 1.68 -2.59 -7.03
N THR A 37 2.50 -2.81 -6.00
CA THR A 37 2.25 -3.88 -5.03
C THR A 37 0.94 -3.67 -4.29
N MET A 38 0.65 -2.44 -3.85
CA MET A 38 -0.64 -2.08 -3.26
C MET A 38 -1.80 -2.34 -4.22
N LYS A 39 -1.67 -1.92 -5.49
CA LYS A 39 -2.72 -2.12 -6.50
C LYS A 39 -3.01 -3.61 -6.71
N ARG A 40 -1.97 -4.45 -6.78
CA ARG A 40 -2.13 -5.91 -6.89
C ARG A 40 -2.80 -6.51 -5.66
N LEU A 41 -2.52 -6.00 -4.47
CA LEU A 41 -3.17 -6.45 -3.24
C LEU A 41 -4.67 -6.12 -3.26
N GLU A 42 -5.01 -4.88 -3.58
CA GLU A 42 -6.40 -4.42 -3.71
C GLU A 42 -7.15 -5.22 -4.79
N GLU A 43 -6.51 -5.49 -5.93
CA GLU A 43 -7.06 -6.33 -7.01
C GLU A 43 -7.29 -7.78 -6.57
N THR A 44 -6.36 -8.35 -5.79
CA THR A 44 -6.46 -9.72 -5.27
C THR A 44 -7.58 -9.85 -4.24
N LEU A 45 -7.77 -8.83 -3.41
CA LEU A 45 -8.81 -8.79 -2.39
C LEU A 45 -10.17 -8.33 -2.96
N GLY A 46 -10.17 -7.67 -4.12
CA GLY A 46 -11.35 -7.06 -4.72
C GLY A 46 -11.86 -5.83 -3.95
N ILE A 47 -11.06 -5.26 -3.05
CA ILE A 47 -11.44 -4.17 -2.15
C ILE A 47 -10.31 -3.13 -2.11
N ALA A 48 -10.65 -1.85 -2.13
CA ALA A 48 -9.70 -0.76 -1.93
C ALA A 48 -9.37 -0.65 -0.43
N LEU A 49 -8.08 -0.72 -0.09
CA LEU A 49 -7.58 -0.64 1.29
C LEU A 49 -7.11 0.78 1.64
N VAL A 50 -6.75 1.57 0.63
CA VAL A 50 -6.24 2.93 0.81
C VAL A 50 -6.96 3.93 -0.10
N GLN A 51 -7.47 5.00 0.49
CA GLN A 51 -7.91 6.19 -0.22
C GLN A 51 -6.71 7.08 -0.54
N ARG A 52 -6.50 7.30 -1.84
CA ARG A 52 -5.45 8.18 -2.36
C ARG A 52 -6.06 9.53 -2.69
N THR A 53 -5.74 10.57 -1.92
CA THR A 53 -5.93 11.95 -2.37
C THR A 53 -4.62 12.47 -2.96
N THR A 54 -4.66 13.59 -3.69
CA THR A 54 -3.44 14.20 -4.26
C THR A 54 -2.45 14.69 -3.20
N ARG A 55 -2.86 14.79 -1.93
CA ARG A 55 -2.05 15.30 -0.83
C ARG A 55 -1.88 14.35 0.35
N SER A 56 -2.70 13.30 0.46
CA SER A 56 -2.65 12.38 1.59
C SER A 56 -3.07 10.96 1.21
N VAL A 57 -2.58 10.01 1.99
CA VAL A 57 -3.09 8.63 2.00
C VAL A 57 -3.87 8.44 3.28
N SER A 58 -5.06 7.89 3.16
CA SER A 58 -5.90 7.48 4.29
C SER A 58 -6.32 6.03 4.11
N LEU A 59 -6.56 5.31 5.20
CA LEU A 59 -7.13 3.96 5.15
C LEU A 59 -8.63 4.03 4.82
N THR A 60 -9.13 3.01 4.12
CA THR A 60 -10.58 2.79 3.97
C THR A 60 -11.11 2.02 5.18
N GLU A 61 -12.43 1.80 5.28
CA GLU A 61 -12.98 0.92 6.33
C GLU A 61 -12.49 -0.53 6.25
N ALA A 62 -11.98 -0.95 5.10
CA ALA A 62 -11.48 -2.30 4.87
C ALA A 62 -9.98 -2.47 5.17
N GLY A 63 -9.24 -1.38 5.34
CA GLY A 63 -7.80 -1.37 5.60
C GLY A 63 -7.47 -1.05 7.05
#